data_AF-A0A5J5ISU5-F1
#
_entry.id   AF-A0A5J5ISU5-F1
#
_cell.length_a   1.000
_cell.length_b   1.000
_cell.length_c   1.000
_cell.angle_alpha   90.00
_cell.angle_beta   90.00
_cell.angle_gamma   90.00
#
_symmetry.space_group_name_H-M   'P 1'
#
loop_
_entity.id
_entity.type
_entity.pdbx_description
1 polymer ?
#
loop_
_entity_poly.entity_id
_entity_poly.type
_entity_poly.pdbx_seq_one_letter_code
_entity_poly.pdbx_strand_id
1 'polypeptide(L)' 'MIRTLRDAAQALREDETGDVPGWVLVTLMTAGLVVVIWALAGPALSGLFEQAIGRVSGF' A
#
# COMPACT_ATOMS: atom_id res chain seq x y z
N MET A 1 -13.81 -32.29 -6.38
CA MET A 1 -12.64 -31.37 -6.37
C MET A 1 -12.76 -30.20 -7.35
N ILE A 2 -13.30 -30.38 -8.57
CA ILE A 2 -13.45 -29.30 -9.58
C ILE A 2 -14.49 -28.20 -9.20
N ARG A 3 -15.45 -28.50 -8.32
CA ARG A 3 -16.50 -27.55 -7.93
C ARG A 3 -15.96 -26.38 -7.08
N THR A 4 -15.14 -26.67 -6.06
CA THR A 4 -14.61 -25.65 -5.14
C THR A 4 -13.74 -24.59 -5.82
N LEU A 5 -13.00 -24.96 -6.87
CA LEU A 5 -12.19 -24.01 -7.65
C LEU A 5 -13.06 -23.07 -8.49
N ARG A 6 -14.20 -23.56 -8.96
CA ARG A 6 -15.17 -22.77 -9.73
C ARG A 6 -15.91 -21.80 -8.82
N ASP A 7 -16.24 -22.22 -7.61
CA ASP A 7 -16.95 -21.41 -6.61
C ASP A 7 -16.11 -20.19 -6.16
N ALA A 8 -14.80 -20.37 -5.93
CA ALA A 8 -13.89 -19.28 -5.59
C ALA A 8 -13.74 -18.25 -6.74
N ALA A 9 -13.74 -18.73 -7.98
CA ALA A 9 -13.67 -17.86 -9.16
C ALA A 9 -14.98 -17.09 -9.41
N GLN A 10 -16.13 -17.64 -9.01
CA GLN A 10 -17.42 -16.96 -9.06
C GLN A 10 -17.56 -15.93 -7.94
N ALA A 11 -17.09 -16.21 -6.73
CA ALA A 11 -17.09 -15.24 -5.62
C ALA A 11 -16.25 -13.98 -5.91
N LEU A 12 -15.19 -14.09 -6.70
CA LEU A 12 -14.39 -12.94 -7.17
C LEU A 12 -15.06 -12.14 -8.30
N ARG A 13 -16.10 -12.70 -8.93
CA ARG A 13 -16.86 -12.07 -10.01
C ARG A 13 -18.20 -11.51 -9.54
N GLU A 14 -18.76 -12.02 -8.44
CA GLU A 14 -20.04 -11.61 -7.85
C GLU A 14 -19.97 -10.29 -7.03
N ASP A 15 -19.00 -9.41 -7.30
CA ASP A 15 -19.00 -7.99 -6.87
C ASP A 15 -19.98 -7.14 -7.74
N GLU A 16 -20.99 -7.79 -8.33
CA GLU A 16 -21.90 -7.16 -9.28
C GLU A 16 -23.11 -6.58 -8.56
N THR A 17 -23.08 -5.24 -8.39
CA THR A 17 -24.21 -4.32 -8.16
C THR A 17 -24.39 -3.85 -6.72
N GLY A 18 -23.64 -2.82 -6.32
CA GLY A 18 -24.06 -1.89 -5.28
C GLY A 18 -22.97 -1.42 -4.32
N ASP A 19 -21.92 -2.22 -4.13
CA ASP A 19 -20.79 -1.89 -3.25
C ASP A 19 -19.47 -1.83 -4.02
N VAL A 20 -18.53 -1.04 -3.49
CA VAL A 20 -17.24 -0.71 -4.11
C VAL A 20 -16.47 -2.00 -4.47
N PRO A 21 -15.90 -2.12 -5.68
CA PRO A 21 -15.21 -3.35 -6.09
C PRO A 21 -14.15 -3.80 -5.07
N GLY A 22 -14.04 -5.10 -4.79
CA GLY A 22 -13.12 -5.63 -3.78
C GLY A 22 -11.65 -5.27 -4.04
N TRP A 23 -11.26 -5.08 -5.30
CA TRP A 23 -9.92 -4.62 -5.67
C TRP A 23 -9.61 -3.20 -5.17
N VAL A 24 -10.62 -2.33 -5.05
CA VAL A 24 -10.45 -0.95 -4.55
C VAL A 24 -10.18 -0.94 -3.05
N LEU A 25 -10.85 -1.80 -2.29
CA LEU A 25 -10.59 -1.92 -0.85
C LEU A 25 -9.13 -2.31 -0.58
N VAL A 26 -8.59 -3.26 -1.35
CA VAL A 26 -7.19 -3.69 -1.24
C VAL A 26 -6.22 -2.54 -1.56
N THR A 27 -6.49 -1.77 -2.61
CA THR A 27 -5.64 -0.62 -2.95
C THR A 27 -5.73 0.48 -1.89
N LEU A 28 -6.91 0.75 -1.33
CA LEU A 28 -7.09 1.72 -0.25
C LEU A 28 -6.38 1.29 1.04
N MET A 29 -6.44 0.01 1.43
CA MET A 29 -5.69 -0.49 2.58
C MET A 29 -4.18 -0.35 2.36
N THR A 30 -3.70 -0.67 1.16
CA THR A 30 -2.28 -0.55 0.82
C THR A 30 -1.84 0.91 0.82
N ALA A 31 -2.62 1.81 0.20
CA ALA A 31 -2.35 3.25 0.20
C ALA A 31 -2.32 3.81 1.63
N GLY A 32 -3.29 3.42 2.47
CA GLY A 32 -3.33 3.81 3.88
C GLY A 32 -2.09 3.35 4.65
N LEU A 33 -1.70 2.09 4.47
CA LEU A 33 -0.50 1.54 5.11
C LEU A 33 0.78 2.26 4.65
N VAL A 34 0.90 2.55 3.35
CA VAL A 34 2.04 3.32 2.81
C VAL A 34 2.10 4.72 3.42
N VAL A 35 0.96 5.41 3.53
CA VAL A 35 0.90 6.76 4.14
C VAL A 35 1.32 6.71 5.61
N VAL A 36 0.85 5.72 6.38
CA VAL A 36 1.23 5.55 7.79
C VAL A 36 2.73 5.31 7.93
N ILE A 37 3.30 4.40 7.14
CA ILE A 37 4.74 4.12 7.18
C ILE A 37 5.54 5.36 6.75
N TRP A 38 5.11 6.03 5.70
CA TRP A 38 5.77 7.23 5.19
C TRP A 38 5.76 8.38 6.19
N ALA A 39 4.66 8.59 6.91
CA ALA A 39 4.58 9.63 7.94
C ALA A 39 5.62 9.43 9.07
N LEU A 40 5.95 8.17 9.39
CA LEU A 40 6.98 7.83 10.37
C LEU A 40 8.40 7.89 9.76
N ALA A 41 8.55 7.41 8.52
CA ALA A 41 9.86 7.29 7.87
C ALA A 41 10.38 8.63 7.29
N GLY A 42 9.48 9.50 6.83
CA GLY A 42 9.82 10.76 6.15
C GLY A 42 10.78 11.65 6.96
N PRO A 43 10.45 12.03 8.21
CA PRO A 43 11.33 12.87 9.02
C PRO A 43 12.72 12.25 9.29
N ALA A 44 12.77 10.92 9.48
CA ALA A 44 14.03 10.21 9.72
C ALA A 44 14.93 10.24 8.48
N LEU A 45 14.36 10.02 7.29
CA LEU A 45 15.10 10.08 6.03
C LEU A 45 15.62 11.49 5.74
N SER A 46 14.80 12.53 5.96
CA SER A 46 15.23 13.93 5.81
C SER A 46 16.40 14.26 6.74
N GLY A 47 16.33 13.84 8.02
CA GLY A 47 17.42 14.06 8.97
C GLY A 47 18.71 13.33 8.59
N LEU A 48 18.62 12.11 8.04
CA LEU A 48 19.78 11.40 7.52
C LEU A 48 20.38 12.09 6.29
N PHE A 49 19.54 12.62 5.41
CA PHE A 49 19.96 13.35 4.22
C PHE A 49 20.68 14.66 4.58
N GLU A 50 20.11 15.47 5.47
CA GLU A 50 20.74 16.71 5.96
C GLU A 50 22.09 16.45 6.60
N GLN A 51 22.20 15.42 7.45
CA GLN A 51 23.46 15.00 8.04
C GLN A 51 24.50 14.56 6.99
N ALA A 52 24.07 13.84 5.96
CA ALA A 52 24.96 13.40 4.89
C ALA A 52 25.47 14.58 4.06
N ILE A 53 24.59 15.52 3.68
CA ILE A 53 24.97 16.72 2.95
C ILE A 53 25.92 17.59 3.76
N GLY A 54 25.62 17.82 5.05
CA GLY A 54 26.50 18.61 5.93
C GLY A 54 27.93 18.07 6.02
N ARG A 55 28.12 16.75 5.96
CA ARG A 55 29.44 16.12 5.93
C ARG A 55 30.19 16.33 4.61
N VAL A 56 29.48 16.44 3.49
CA VAL A 56 30.07 16.66 2.16
C VAL A 56 30.29 18.15 1.86
N SER A 57 29.45 19.04 2.37
CA SER A 57 29.59 20.49 2.19
C SER A 57 30.56 21.15 3.18
N GLY A 58 30.92 20.44 4.26
CA GLY A 58 31.87 20.91 5.28
C GLY A 58 33.35 20.65 4.94
N PHE A 59 33.69 20.43 3.68
CA PHE A 59 35.07 20.43 3.17
C PHE A 59 35.50 21.84 2.73
#